data_AF-A0A8K0GLS2-F1
#
_entry.id   AF-A0A8K0GLS2-F1
#
_cell.length_a   1.000
_cell.length_b   1.000
_cell.length_c   1.000
_cell.angle_alpha   90.00
_cell.angle_beta   90.00
_cell.angle_gamma   90.00
#
_symmetry.space_group_name_H-M   'P 1'
#
loop_
_entity.id
_entity.type
_entity.pdbx_description
1 polymer ?
#
loop_
_entity_poly.entity_id
_entity_poly.type
_entity_poly.pdbx_seq_one_letter_code
_entity_poly.pdbx_strand_id
1 'polypeptide(L)'
;ISRSLELLEVIFLCFSGSTVFLIRHFLETIVQILQLSFFCIAADYTVNEALMVSDAIYNSKWYSKYSHNNRALLLLVMQRSQKCDPFTAGGLFMIDSKTLITVNMRVESVMVSLYTDVGIETKILVNILSV
;
A
#
# COMPACT_ATOMS: atom_id res chain seq x y z
N ILE A 1 14.58 -30.48 38.37
CA ILE A 1 15.42 -30.97 37.26
C ILE A 1 14.57 -31.44 36.07
N SER A 2 13.66 -32.41 36.19
CA SER A 2 12.76 -32.79 35.08
C SER A 2 11.80 -31.66 34.67
N ARG A 3 11.03 -31.13 35.64
CA ARG A 3 10.08 -30.00 35.41
C ARG A 3 10.75 -28.71 34.91
N SER A 4 11.98 -28.44 35.34
CA SER A 4 12.73 -27.26 34.90
C SER A 4 13.25 -27.40 33.46
N LEU A 5 13.48 -28.63 32.99
CA LEU A 5 13.89 -28.91 31.60
C LEU A 5 12.70 -28.73 30.63
N GLU A 6 11.52 -29.23 31.01
CA GLU A 6 10.28 -29.10 30.22
C GLU A 6 9.89 -27.64 30.01
N LEU A 7 10.03 -26.79 31.04
CA LEU A 7 9.74 -25.35 30.92
C LEU A 7 10.70 -24.65 29.96
N LEU A 8 12.00 -24.99 30.00
CA LEU A 8 13.01 -24.39 29.12
C LEU A 8 12.72 -24.70 27.63
N GLU A 9 12.30 -25.92 27.34
CA GLU A 9 12.00 -26.37 25.98
C GLU A 9 10.76 -25.65 25.41
N VAL A 10 9.73 -25.45 26.22
CA VAL A 10 8.54 -24.67 25.85
C VAL A 10 8.89 -23.20 25.58
N ILE A 11 9.77 -22.59 26.37
CA ILE A 11 10.21 -21.21 26.16
C ILE A 11 11.02 -21.06 24.87
N PHE A 12 11.91 -22.01 24.59
CA PHE A 12 12.70 -22.01 23.35
C PHE A 12 11.80 -22.17 22.11
N LEU A 13 10.80 -23.05 22.18
CA LEU A 13 9.80 -23.19 21.13
C LEU A 13 8.98 -21.90 20.94
N CYS A 14 8.55 -21.27 22.03
CA CYS A 14 7.81 -20.00 21.99
C CYS A 14 8.64 -18.88 21.34
N PHE A 15 9.91 -18.74 21.73
CA PHE A 15 10.83 -17.76 21.15
C PHE A 15 11.10 -18.01 19.66
N SER A 16 11.26 -19.28 19.26
CA SER A 16 11.42 -19.65 17.85
C SER A 16 10.17 -19.34 17.02
N GLY A 17 8.97 -19.50 17.61
CA GLY A 17 7.70 -19.19 16.96
C GLY A 17 7.54 -17.70 16.67
N SER A 18 7.78 -16.84 17.67
CA SER A 18 7.61 -15.39 17.52
C SER A 18 8.59 -14.79 16.50
N THR A 19 9.83 -15.30 16.42
CA THR A 19 10.82 -14.83 15.44
C THR A 19 10.46 -15.21 14.01
N VAL A 20 9.95 -16.44 13.78
CA VAL A 20 9.49 -16.88 12.46
C VAL A 20 8.26 -16.09 11.99
N PHE A 21 7.33 -15.77 12.91
CA PHE A 21 6.17 -14.93 12.59
C PHE A 21 6.58 -13.54 12.11
N LEU A 22 7.52 -12.89 12.83
CA LEU A 22 8.04 -11.57 12.44
C LEU A 22 8.64 -11.63 11.03
N ILE A 23 9.57 -12.58 10.79
CA ILE A 23 10.26 -12.70 9.49
C ILE A 23 9.26 -12.89 8.35
N ARG A 24 8.25 -13.75 8.52
CA ARG A 24 7.20 -13.95 7.51
C ARG A 24 6.44 -12.66 7.23
N HIS A 25 6.02 -11.94 8.27
CA HIS A 25 5.28 -10.69 8.12
C HIS A 25 6.09 -9.60 7.41
N PHE A 26 7.40 -9.50 7.71
CA PHE A 26 8.32 -8.61 6.98
C PHE A 26 8.36 -8.91 5.48
N LEU A 27 8.52 -10.19 5.12
CA LEU A 27 8.61 -10.61 3.72
C LEU A 27 7.32 -10.30 2.95
N GLU A 28 6.16 -10.60 3.54
CA GLU A 28 4.85 -10.31 2.92
C GLU A 28 4.64 -8.80 2.73
N THR A 29 5.03 -7.99 3.72
CA THR A 29 4.90 -6.53 3.68
C THR A 29 5.72 -5.92 2.54
N ILE A 30 6.96 -6.40 2.34
CA ILE A 30 7.82 -5.93 1.24
C ILE A 30 7.16 -6.20 -0.12
N VAL A 31 6.61 -7.39 -0.30
CA VAL A 31 5.93 -7.78 -1.55
C VAL A 31 4.71 -6.89 -1.79
N GLN A 32 3.91 -6.61 -0.76
CA GLN A 32 2.72 -5.76 -0.86
C GLN A 32 3.07 -4.30 -1.19
N ILE A 33 4.12 -3.74 -0.58
CA ILE A 33 4.57 -2.37 -0.87
C ILE A 33 5.06 -2.27 -2.32
N LEU A 34 5.81 -3.27 -2.78
CA LEU A 34 6.28 -3.33 -4.16
C LEU A 34 5.12 -3.47 -5.14
N GLN A 35 4.14 -4.32 -4.86
CA GLN A 35 2.95 -4.45 -5.67
C GLN A 35 2.18 -3.11 -5.74
N LEU A 36 1.99 -2.45 -4.60
CA LEU A 36 1.27 -1.19 -4.51
C LEU A 36 2.00 -0.07 -5.27
N SER A 37 3.35 -0.04 -5.25
CA SER A 37 4.13 0.96 -5.98
C SER A 37 3.97 0.81 -7.50
N PHE A 38 3.97 -0.41 -8.02
CA PHE A 38 3.66 -0.65 -9.44
C PHE A 38 2.27 -0.16 -9.82
N PHE A 39 1.26 -0.43 -8.97
CA PHE A 39 -0.11 0.05 -9.22
C PHE A 39 -0.22 1.58 -9.18
N CYS A 40 0.40 2.25 -8.19
CA CYS A 40 0.37 3.72 -8.12
C CYS A 40 1.05 4.36 -9.33
N ILE A 41 2.20 3.86 -9.76
CA ILE A 41 2.91 4.38 -10.94
C ILE A 41 2.05 4.24 -12.20
N ALA A 42 1.42 3.08 -12.39
CA ALA A 42 0.55 2.85 -13.54
C ALA A 42 -0.70 3.75 -13.51
N ALA A 43 -1.28 3.97 -12.32
CA ALA A 43 -2.42 4.86 -12.14
C ALA A 43 -2.06 6.32 -12.46
N ASP A 44 -0.95 6.82 -11.90
CA ASP A 44 -0.46 8.17 -12.13
C ASP A 44 -0.12 8.41 -13.61
N TYR A 45 0.52 7.43 -14.27
CA TYR A 45 0.80 7.49 -15.70
C TYR A 45 -0.50 7.60 -16.53
N THR A 46 -1.50 6.79 -16.22
CA THR A 46 -2.78 6.78 -16.94
C THR A 46 -3.53 8.11 -16.79
N VAL A 47 -3.54 8.68 -15.58
CA VAL A 47 -4.17 9.99 -15.33
C VAL A 47 -3.44 11.09 -16.11
N ASN A 48 -2.11 11.09 -16.10
CA ASN A 48 -1.33 12.08 -16.82
C ASN A 48 -1.55 12.00 -18.34
N GLU A 49 -1.52 10.80 -18.92
CA GLU A 49 -1.79 10.60 -20.35
C GLU A 49 -3.21 11.04 -20.74
N ALA A 50 -4.21 10.74 -19.91
CA ALA A 50 -5.58 11.20 -20.16
C ALA A 50 -5.69 12.73 -20.19
N LEU A 51 -5.01 13.43 -19.27
CA LEU A 51 -4.95 14.88 -19.24
C LEU A 51 -4.21 15.45 -20.47
N MET A 52 -3.08 14.86 -20.85
CA MET A 52 -2.32 15.26 -22.04
C MET A 52 -3.14 15.10 -23.32
N VAL A 53 -3.90 14.00 -23.47
CA VAL A 53 -4.81 13.80 -24.59
C VAL A 53 -5.90 14.88 -24.60
N SER A 54 -6.49 15.20 -23.44
CA SER A 54 -7.48 16.28 -23.35
C SER A 54 -6.92 17.62 -23.81
N ASP A 55 -5.71 17.96 -23.38
CA ASP A 55 -5.06 19.23 -23.69
C ASP A 55 -4.65 19.30 -25.18
N ALA A 56 -4.13 18.20 -25.74
CA ALA A 56 -3.85 18.09 -27.17
C ALA A 56 -5.11 18.27 -28.03
N ILE A 57 -6.24 17.68 -27.63
CA ILE A 57 -7.51 17.89 -28.31
C ILE A 57 -7.96 19.35 -28.15
N TYR A 58 -7.75 19.98 -26.98
CA TYR A 58 -8.14 21.37 -26.71
C TYR A 58 -7.40 22.35 -27.61
N ASN A 59 -6.09 22.15 -27.74
CA ASN A 59 -5.22 22.92 -28.60
C ASN A 59 -5.41 22.64 -30.10
N SER A 60 -6.15 21.57 -30.45
CA SER A 60 -6.52 21.30 -31.84
C SER A 60 -7.62 22.25 -32.33
N LYS A 61 -7.65 22.58 -33.63
CA LYS A 61 -8.70 23.42 -34.25
C LYS A 61 -10.04 22.65 -34.45
N TRP A 62 -10.49 21.92 -33.43
CA TRP A 62 -11.62 21.01 -33.50
C TRP A 62 -12.95 21.71 -33.84
N TYR A 63 -13.09 22.97 -33.43
CA TYR A 63 -14.27 23.81 -33.65
C TYR A 63 -14.47 24.18 -35.12
N SER A 64 -13.42 24.17 -35.96
CA SER A 64 -13.50 24.56 -37.37
C SER A 64 -13.48 23.35 -38.31
N LYS A 65 -12.76 22.28 -37.97
CA LYS A 65 -12.53 21.13 -38.87
C LYS A 65 -13.59 20.02 -38.83
N TYR A 66 -14.36 19.87 -37.76
CA TYR A 66 -15.24 18.71 -37.58
C TYR A 66 -16.73 19.04 -37.72
N SER A 67 -17.55 18.06 -38.13
CA SER A 67 -19.02 18.14 -38.18
C SER A 67 -19.63 18.22 -36.77
N HIS A 68 -20.89 18.64 -36.65
CA HIS A 68 -21.54 18.86 -35.35
C HIS A 68 -21.50 17.63 -34.43
N ASN A 69 -21.73 16.43 -34.98
CA ASN A 69 -21.69 15.17 -34.23
C ASN A 69 -20.27 14.84 -33.72
N ASN A 70 -19.24 15.09 -34.53
CA ASN A 70 -17.85 14.84 -34.15
C ASN A 70 -17.38 15.81 -33.06
N ARG A 71 -17.87 17.06 -33.07
CA ARG A 71 -17.58 18.04 -32.00
C ARG A 71 -18.18 17.59 -30.67
N ALA A 72 -19.41 17.08 -30.68
CA ALA A 72 -20.06 16.56 -29.47
C ALA A 72 -19.28 15.38 -28.88
N LEU A 73 -18.80 14.46 -29.72
CA LEU A 73 -17.96 13.33 -29.29
C LEU A 73 -16.62 13.78 -28.70
N LEU A 74 -15.94 14.76 -29.32
CA LEU A 74 -14.67 15.29 -28.82
C LEU A 74 -14.84 15.99 -27.46
N LEU A 75 -15.91 16.77 -27.30
CA LEU A 75 -16.24 17.41 -26.02
C LEU A 75 -16.54 16.38 -24.92
N LEU A 76 -17.24 15.29 -25.24
CA LEU A 76 -17.50 14.20 -24.30
C LEU A 76 -16.20 13.51 -23.88
N VAL A 77 -15.29 13.22 -24.81
CA VAL A 77 -13.98 12.63 -24.50
C VAL A 77 -13.17 13.56 -23.60
N MET A 78 -13.08 14.85 -23.92
CA MET A 78 -12.40 15.86 -23.09
C MET A 78 -12.99 15.97 -21.69
N GLN A 79 -14.32 16.01 -21.55
CA GLN A 79 -14.96 16.05 -20.24
C GLN A 79 -14.68 14.79 -19.43
N ARG A 80 -14.61 13.62 -20.08
CA ARG A 80 -14.28 12.35 -19.40
C ARG A 80 -12.83 12.29 -18.97
N SER A 81 -11.89 12.77 -19.78
CA SER A 81 -10.46 12.79 -19.45
C SER A 81 -10.10 13.83 -18.39
N GLN A 82 -10.76 14.99 -18.38
CA GLN A 82 -10.58 16.00 -17.33
C GLN A 82 -11.19 15.57 -15.99
N LYS A 83 -12.23 14.74 -16.04
CA LYS A 83 -12.85 14.11 -14.88
C LYS A 83 -12.27 12.72 -14.63
N CYS A 84 -11.01 12.48 -15.01
CA CYS A 84 -10.29 11.29 -14.59
C CYS A 84 -10.08 11.40 -13.08
N ASP A 85 -11.08 10.94 -12.33
CA ASP A 85 -10.99 10.86 -10.88
C ASP A 85 -9.84 9.89 -10.57
N PRO A 86 -8.89 10.27 -9.70
CA PRO A 86 -7.77 9.40 -9.37
C PRO A 86 -8.31 8.07 -8.88
N PHE A 87 -7.73 6.99 -9.41
CA PHE A 87 -8.25 5.63 -9.30
C PHE A 87 -8.60 5.32 -7.84
N THR A 88 -9.89 5.35 -7.50
CA THR A 88 -10.31 5.24 -6.10
C THR A 88 -10.71 3.80 -5.82
N ALA A 89 -9.94 3.10 -4.98
CA ALA A 89 -10.29 1.75 -4.56
C ALA A 89 -11.56 1.80 -3.69
N GLY A 90 -12.68 1.35 -4.26
CA GLY A 90 -13.97 1.23 -3.56
C GLY A 90 -14.59 2.53 -3.06
N GLY A 91 -14.13 3.69 -3.53
CA GLY A 91 -14.55 5.01 -2.99
C GLY A 91 -13.85 5.40 -1.68
N LEU A 92 -12.93 4.57 -1.16
CA LEU A 92 -12.34 4.74 0.17
C LEU A 92 -10.94 5.36 0.14
N PHE A 93 -10.14 5.08 -0.90
CA PHE A 93 -8.77 5.58 -1.02
C PHE A 93 -8.42 5.89 -2.48
N MET A 94 -7.97 7.12 -2.74
CA MET A 94 -7.36 7.47 -4.02
C MET A 94 -6.01 6.76 -4.13
N ILE A 95 -5.75 6.09 -5.25
CA ILE A 95 -4.47 5.44 -5.52
C ILE A 95 -3.58 6.49 -6.21
N ASP A 96 -2.77 7.16 -5.40
CA ASP A 96 -1.75 8.16 -5.76
C ASP A 96 -0.45 7.78 -5.03
N SER A 97 0.72 8.09 -5.60
CA SER A 97 2.01 8.12 -4.90
C SER A 97 1.95 8.63 -3.44
N LYS A 98 1.16 9.66 -3.13
CA LYS A 98 0.95 10.15 -1.73
C LYS A 98 0.36 9.10 -0.79
N THR A 99 -0.52 8.25 -1.30
CA THR A 99 -1.14 7.19 -0.51
C THR A 99 -0.20 6.04 -0.23
N LEU A 100 0.76 5.77 -1.13
CA LEU A 100 1.86 4.85 -0.87
C LEU A 100 2.65 5.27 0.37
N ILE A 101 2.99 6.57 0.48
CA ILE A 101 3.73 7.11 1.64
C ILE A 101 2.89 6.95 2.93
N THR A 102 1.59 7.25 2.86
CA THR A 102 0.69 7.11 4.01
C THR A 102 0.58 5.65 4.48
N VAL A 103 0.48 4.71 3.54
CA VAL A 103 0.45 3.27 3.84
C VAL A 103 1.79 2.83 4.44
N ASN A 104 2.91 3.27 3.89
CA ASN A 104 4.24 2.93 4.42
C ASN A 104 4.43 3.44 5.86
N MET A 105 4.04 4.68 6.17
CA MET A 105 4.09 5.20 7.54
C MET A 105 3.21 4.39 8.51
N ARG A 106 2.03 3.94 8.06
CA ARG A 106 1.15 3.10 8.87
C ARG A 106 1.77 1.73 9.13
N VAL A 107 2.33 1.11 8.10
CA VAL A 107 3.04 -0.17 8.21
C VAL A 107 4.18 -0.05 9.23
N GLU A 108 5.04 0.96 9.11
CA GLU A 108 6.14 1.19 10.06
C GLU A 108 5.63 1.29 11.51
N SER A 109 4.55 2.03 11.75
CA SER A 109 3.96 2.15 13.08
C SER A 109 3.45 0.81 13.65
N VAL A 110 2.87 -0.04 12.80
CA VAL A 110 2.38 -1.38 13.18
C VAL A 110 3.56 -2.31 13.48
N MET A 111 4.62 -2.27 12.65
CA MET A 111 5.83 -3.07 12.88
C MET A 111 6.49 -2.71 14.21
N VAL A 112 6.60 -1.41 14.52
CA VAL A 112 7.16 -0.94 15.81
C VAL A 112 6.32 -1.45 16.98
N SER A 113 4.99 -1.40 16.88
CA SER A 113 4.09 -1.93 17.93
C SER A 113 4.29 -3.44 18.16
N LEU A 114 4.40 -4.23 17.10
CA LEU A 114 4.64 -5.68 17.19
C LEU A 114 5.98 -6.01 17.84
N TYR A 115 7.04 -5.25 17.51
CA TYR A 115 8.33 -5.42 18.16
C TYR A 115 8.30 -5.06 19.65
N THR A 116 7.57 -4.02 20.04
CA THR A 116 7.43 -3.66 21.45
C THR A 116 6.67 -4.73 22.24
N ASP A 117 5.64 -5.34 21.65
CA ASP A 117 4.83 -6.39 22.28
C ASP A 117 5.66 -7.66 22.51
N VAL A 118 6.36 -8.14 21.48
CA VAL A 118 7.29 -9.28 21.59
C VAL A 118 8.43 -8.98 22.57
N GLY A 119 8.92 -7.75 22.61
CA GLY A 119 9.93 -7.30 23.58
C GLY A 119 9.44 -7.31 25.03
N ILE A 120 8.14 -7.09 25.26
CA ILE A 120 7.51 -7.17 26.59
C ILE A 120 7.35 -8.63 27.01
N GLU A 121 6.83 -9.49 26.12
CA GLU A 121 6.64 -10.92 26.42
C GLU A 121 7.95 -11.62 26.79
N THR A 122 9.02 -11.34 26.05
CA THR A 122 10.35 -11.90 26.33
C THR A 122 10.92 -11.44 27.67
N LYS A 123 10.74 -10.17 28.06
CA LYS A 123 11.13 -9.67 29.38
C LYS A 123 10.36 -10.30 30.53
N ILE A 124 9.05 -10.50 30.37
CA ILE A 124 8.20 -11.13 31.39
C ILE A 124 8.63 -12.58 31.63
N LEU A 125 8.86 -13.35 30.55
CA LEU A 125 9.31 -14.74 30.64
C LEU A 125 10.67 -14.87 31.35
N VAL A 126 11.64 -13.99 31.02
CA VAL A 126 12.95 -13.98 31.68
C VAL A 126 12.84 -13.63 33.15
N ASN A 127 11.99 -12.67 33.51
CA ASN A 127 11.80 -12.27 34.90
C ASN A 127 11.18 -13.40 35.75
N ILE A 128 10.20 -14.13 35.21
CA ILE A 128 9.58 -15.29 35.87
C ILE A 128 10.59 -16.44 36.07
N LEU A 129 11.53 -16.64 35.15
CA LEU A 129 12.60 -17.63 35.28
C LEU A 129 13.69 -17.25 36.30
N SER A 130 13.83 -15.95 36.61
CA SER A 130 14.86 -15.44 37.53
C SER A 130 14.46 -15.50 39.00
N VAL A 131 13.20 -15.84 39.30
CA VAL A 131 12.60 -15.98 40.65
C VAL A 131 12.43 -17.45 40.99
#